data_AF-A0A962YGZ7-F1
#
_entry.id   AF-A0A962YGZ7-F1
#
_cell.length_a   1.000
_cell.length_b   1.000
_cell.length_c   1.000
_cell.angle_alpha   90.00
_cell.angle_beta   90.00
_cell.angle_gamma   90.00
#
_symmetry.space_group_name_H-M   'P 1'
#
loop_
_entity.id
_entity.type
_entity.pdbx_description
1 polymer ?
#
loop_
_entity_poly.entity_id
_entity_poly.type
_entity_poly.pdbx_seq_one_letter_code
_entity_poly.pdbx_strand_id
1 'polypeptide(L)' 'MYVFLIAIFIASLTIAAVLASKIIQIGIFSVPAGILAYSITFACTDIIGEVYGKQAARSVVLAGFASLIMVM' A
#
# COMPACT_ATOMS: atom_id res chain seq x y z
N MET A 1 1.47 5.24 17.19
CA MET A 1 2.38 4.85 16.09
C MET A 1 1.78 3.75 15.23
N TYR A 2 1.44 2.57 15.79
CA TYR A 2 0.86 1.43 15.05
C TYR A 2 -0.35 1.77 14.16
N VAL A 3 -1.39 2.40 14.73
CA VAL A 3 -2.62 2.76 13.99
C VAL A 3 -2.33 3.72 12.83
N PHE A 4 -1.36 4.62 12.99
CA PHE A 4 -0.99 5.58 11.96
C PHE A 4 -0.31 4.89 10.76
N LEU A 5 0.59 3.93 11.02
CA LEU A 5 1.20 3.09 9.98
C LEU A 5 0.15 2.26 9.23
N ILE A 6 -0.84 1.71 9.94
CA ILE A 6 -1.95 0.97 9.32
C ILE A 6 -2.80 1.88 8.44
N ALA A 7 -3.15 3.08 8.94
CA ALA A 7 -3.95 4.03 8.18
C ALA A 7 -3.25 4.46 6.89
N ILE A 8 -1.95 4.77 6.96
CA ILE A 8 -1.13 5.09 5.78
C ILE A 8 -1.06 3.88 4.83
N PHE A 9 -0.82 2.68 5.35
CA PHE A 9 -0.77 1.46 4.55
C PHE A 9 -2.07 1.25 3.77
N ILE A 10 -3.24 1.29 4.43
CA ILE A 10 -4.53 1.06 3.78
C ILE A 10 -4.84 2.18 2.77
N ALA A 11 -4.59 3.45 3.13
CA ALA A 11 -4.80 4.58 2.23
C ALA A 11 -3.90 4.47 0.98
N SER A 12 -2.61 4.20 1.15
CA SER A 12 -1.70 4.02 0.02
C SER A 12 -2.05 2.81 -0.83
N LEU A 13 -2.45 1.68 -0.22
CA LEU A 13 -2.84 0.47 -0.95
C LEU A 13 -4.07 0.71 -1.83
N THR A 14 -5.10 1.35 -1.27
CA THR A 14 -6.33 1.67 -2.01
C THR A 14 -6.09 2.71 -3.11
N ILE A 15 -5.28 3.74 -2.85
CA ILE A 15 -4.84 4.70 -3.87
C ILE A 15 -4.06 3.99 -4.99
N ALA A 16 -3.15 3.07 -4.64
CA ALA A 16 -2.37 2.32 -5.62
C ALA A 16 -3.27 1.52 -6.56
N ALA A 17 -4.31 0.87 -6.02
CA ALA A 17 -5.28 0.13 -6.81
C ALA A 17 -6.12 1.03 -7.74
N VAL A 18 -6.61 2.17 -7.25
CA VAL A 18 -7.37 3.14 -8.06
C VAL A 18 -6.49 3.72 -9.18
N LEU A 19 -5.22 4.00 -8.88
CA LEU A 19 -4.26 4.56 -9.84
C LEU A 19 -3.60 3.50 -10.73
N ALA A 20 -3.90 2.21 -10.54
CA ALA A 20 -3.29 1.13 -11.33
C ALA A 20 -3.61 1.24 -12.83
N SER A 21 -4.77 1.81 -13.17
CA SER A 21 -5.20 2.04 -14.56
C SER A 21 -4.65 3.33 -15.18
N LYS A 22 -4.10 4.25 -14.38
CA LYS A 22 -3.52 5.51 -14.86
C LYS A 22 -2.03 5.30 -15.13
N ILE A 23 -1.64 5.37 -16.41
CA ILE A 23 -0.23 5.35 -16.81
C ILE A 23 0.30 6.78 -16.80
N ILE A 24 1.42 6.99 -16.12
CA ILE A 24 2.19 8.24 -16.12
C ILE A 24 3.47 8.05 -16.92
N GLN A 25 3.90 9.11 -17.58
CA GLN A 25 5.13 9.13 -18.35
C GLN A 25 6.23 9.81 -17.53
N ILE A 26 7.29 9.06 -17.21
CA ILE A 26 8.48 9.55 -16.51
C ILE A 26 9.63 9.49 -17.51
N GLY A 27 9.82 10.60 -18.24
CA GLY A 27 10.78 10.66 -19.35
C GLY A 27 10.39 9.70 -20.48
N ILE A 28 11.23 8.69 -20.74
CA ILE A 28 11.02 7.69 -21.80
C ILE A 28 10.23 6.46 -21.29
N PHE A 29 9.97 6.37 -19.99
CA PHE A 29 9.30 5.22 -19.39
C PHE A 29 7.82 5.52 -19.14
N SER A 30 6.96 4.55 -19.50
CA SER A 30 5.53 4.56 -19.20
C SER A 30 5.28 3.60 -18.03
N VAL A 31 4.84 4.13 -16.90
CA VAL A 31 4.72 3.38 -15.64
C VAL A 31 3.35 3.63 -15.01
N PRO A 32 2.69 2.63 -14.42
CA PRO A 32 1.47 2.85 -13.63
C PRO A 32 1.71 3.87 -12.51
N ALA A 33 0.82 4.84 -12.37
CA ALA A 33 0.88 5.86 -11.33
C ALA A 33 0.81 5.26 -9.91
N GLY A 34 0.15 4.11 -9.78
CA GLY A 34 0.05 3.36 -8.52
C GLY A 34 1.39 2.89 -7.93
N ILE A 35 2.48 2.85 -8.70
CA ILE A 35 3.80 2.39 -8.20
C ILE A 35 4.32 3.22 -7.03
N LEU A 36 4.12 4.54 -7.04
CA LEU A 36 4.55 5.42 -5.95
C LEU A 36 3.84 5.07 -4.64
N ALA A 37 2.53 4.79 -4.73
CA ALA A 37 1.74 4.40 -3.58
C ALA A 37 2.12 2.99 -3.08
N TYR A 38 2.48 2.07 -3.98
CA TYR A 38 3.02 0.77 -3.58
C TYR A 38 4.34 0.88 -2.81
N SER A 39 5.25 1.79 -3.20
CA SER A 39 6.49 2.03 -2.44
C SER A 39 6.22 2.40 -0.98
N ILE A 40 5.19 3.22 -0.74
CA ILE A 40 4.77 3.59 0.63
C ILE A 40 4.20 2.38 1.37
N THR A 41 3.40 1.54 0.72
CA THR A 41 2.86 0.32 1.37
C THR A 41 3.96 -0.65 1.78
N PHE A 42 5.01 -0.83 0.97
CA PHE A 42 6.15 -1.68 1.32
C PHE A 42 6.87 -1.15 2.56
N ALA A 43 7.23 0.14 2.56
CA ALA A 43 7.88 0.76 3.71
C ALA A 43 7.05 0.63 5.00
N CYS A 44 5.72 0.84 4.93
CA CYS A 44 4.85 0.66 6.08
C CYS A 44 4.81 -0.80 6.56
N THR A 45 4.73 -1.76 5.63
CA THR A 45 4.66 -3.19 5.97
C THR A 45 5.96 -3.67 6.61
N ASP A 46 7.12 -3.19 6.12
CA ASP A 46 8.43 -3.51 6.68
C ASP A 46 8.57 -2.98 8.11
N ILE A 47 8.24 -1.70 8.34
CA ILE A 47 8.25 -1.10 9.69
C ILE A 47 7.29 -1.85 10.62
N ILE A 48 6.09 -2.20 10.13
CA ILE A 48 5.13 -2.96 10.94
C ILE A 48 5.69 -4.33 11.30
N GLY A 49 6.31 -5.02 10.34
CA GLY A 49 6.88 -6.35 10.54
C GLY A 49 8.07 -6.37 11.49
N GLU A 50 8.92 -5.33 11.44
CA GLU A 50 10.10 -5.21 12.29
C GLU A 50 9.74 -4.80 13.72
N VAL A 51 8.83 -3.83 13.89
CA VAL A 51 8.51 -3.26 15.22
C VAL A 51 7.40 -4.04 15.94
N TYR A 52 6.38 -4.51 15.21
CA TYR A 52 5.19 -5.15 15.79
C TYR A 52 5.12 -6.66 15.47
N GLY A 53 6.09 -7.16 14.73
CA GLY A 53 6.23 -8.57 14.41
C GLY A 53 5.49 -9.01 13.13
N LYS A 54 5.91 -10.16 12.62
CA LYS A 54 5.42 -10.72 11.34
C LYS A 54 3.92 -11.04 11.35
N GLN A 55 3.35 -11.41 12.49
CA GLN A 55 1.91 -11.69 12.60
C GLN A 55 1.08 -10.42 12.42
N ALA A 56 1.50 -9.31 13.04
CA ALA A 56 0.84 -8.02 12.91
C ALA A 56 0.87 -7.54 11.45
N ALA A 57 2.05 -7.59 10.79
CA ALA A 57 2.17 -7.24 9.37
C ALA A 57 1.24 -8.07 8.49
N ARG A 58 1.16 -9.39 8.71
CA ARG A 58 0.27 -10.28 7.95
C ARG A 58 -1.20 -9.92 8.15
N SER A 59 -1.62 -9.61 9.38
CA SER A 59 -3.00 -9.15 9.66
C SER A 59 -3.31 -7.84 8.96
N VAL A 60 -2.37 -6.90 8.91
CA VAL A 60 -2.53 -5.60 8.23
C VAL A 60 -2.65 -5.79 6.72
N VAL A 61 -1.84 -6.66 6.12
CA VAL A 61 -1.94 -6.99 4.68
C VAL A 61 -3.30 -7.63 4.36
N LEU A 62 -3.80 -8.53 5.21
CA LEU A 62 -5.12 -9.13 5.08
C LEU A 62 -6.26 -8.09 5.18
N ALA A 63 -6.15 -7.17 6.14
CA ALA A 63 -7.10 -6.05 6.25
C ALA A 63 -7.04 -5.12 5.02
N GLY A 64 -5.84 -4.86 4.51
CA GLY A 64 -5.64 -4.12 3.26
C GLY A 64 -6.30 -4.82 2.08
N PHE A 65 -6.14 -6.14 1.94
CA PHE A 65 -6.81 -6.91 0.90
C PHE A 65 -8.34 -6.83 1.02
N ALA A 66 -8.89 -6.94 2.23
CA ALA A 66 -10.32 -6.75 2.46
C ALA A 66 -10.78 -5.32 2.06
N SER A 67 -9.97 -4.30 2.32
CA SER A 67 -10.27 -2.93 1.89
C SER A 67 -10.31 -2.77 0.36
N LEU A 68 -9.45 -3.50 -0.37
CA LEU A 68 -9.46 -3.48 -1.83
C LEU A 68 -10.76 -4.04 -2.40
N ILE A 69 -11.29 -5.11 -1.79
CA ILE A 69 -12.59 -5.69 -2.17
C ILE A 69 -13.72 -4.68 -1.96
N MET A 70 -13.62 -3.82 -0.95
CA MET A 70 -14.64 -2.80 -0.67
C MET A 70 -14.57 -1.60 -1.60
N VAL A 71 -13.37 -1.26 -2.08
CA VAL A 71 -13.14 -0.10 -2.96
C VAL A 71 -13.45 -0.42 -4.44
N MET A 72 -13.31 -1.68 -4.84
CA MET A 72 -13.60 -2.17 -6.20
C MET A 72 -15.09 -2.45 -6.41
#